data_AF-A0A4Q3XRD6-F1
#
_entry.id   AF-A0A4Q3XRD6-F1
#
_cell.length_a   1.000
_cell.length_b   1.000
_cell.length_c   1.000
_cell.angle_alpha   90.00
_cell.angle_beta   90.00
_cell.angle_gamma   90.00
#
_symmetry.space_group_name_H-M   'P 1'
#
loop_
_entity.id
_entity.type
_entity.pdbx_description
1 polymer ?
#
loop_
_entity_poly.entity_id
_entity_poly.type
_entity_poly.pdbx_seq_one_letter_code
_entity_poly.pdbx_strand_id
1 'polypeptide(L)'
;MMWRESQQAASDFAKVVVVSHMPRATDLTRDEQIGLLSGVDFWHTRPLPVHDLPPATLSDGPLGIRLQRESADHLGVGDSHPATCFPSAVTLASSWDLDLAREVAVALGAEASQLGVDVVLGPGLNIKRNPLGGRNFEYFS
;
A
#
# COMPACT_ATOMS: atom_id res chain seq x y z
N MET A 1 -17.28 15.33 -13.95
CA MET A 1 -17.24 16.29 -12.82
C MET A 1 -16.72 15.60 -11.55
N MET A 2 -17.30 14.45 -11.18
CA MET A 2 -16.94 13.58 -10.05
C MET A 2 -15.47 13.12 -9.92
N TRP A 3 -14.72 13.03 -11.03
CA TRP A 3 -13.33 12.54 -11.04
C TRP A 3 -12.32 13.55 -10.47
N ARG A 4 -12.60 14.86 -10.55
CA ARG A 4 -11.71 15.90 -10.01
C ARG A 4 -11.89 16.08 -8.50
N GLU A 5 -13.10 15.91 -8.00
CA GLU A 5 -13.43 16.04 -6.56
C GLU A 5 -12.80 14.91 -5.74
N SER A 6 -12.73 13.69 -6.29
CA SER A 6 -12.03 12.58 -5.64
C SER A 6 -10.51 12.77 -5.56
N GLN A 7 -9.90 13.51 -6.49
CA GLN A 7 -8.47 13.82 -6.43
C GLN A 7 -8.17 14.91 -5.39
N GLN A 8 -9.07 15.89 -5.25
CA GLN A 8 -8.94 16.96 -4.26
C GLN A 8 -9.04 16.42 -2.82
N ALA A 9 -9.97 15.51 -2.55
CA ALA A 9 -10.09 14.88 -1.23
C ALA A 9 -8.85 14.03 -0.87
N ALA A 10 -8.24 13.35 -1.84
CA ALA A 10 -7.00 12.58 -1.61
C ALA A 10 -5.76 13.49 -1.42
N SER A 11 -5.74 14.68 -2.06
CA SER A 11 -4.61 15.61 -1.95
C SER A 11 -4.53 16.32 -0.59
N ASP A 12 -5.64 16.45 0.12
CA ASP A 12 -5.69 17.20 1.38
C ASP A 12 -5.14 16.41 2.59
N PHE A 13 -4.96 15.09 2.45
CA PHE A 13 -4.47 14.21 3.52
C PHE A 13 -3.11 13.55 3.24
N ALA A 14 -2.63 13.57 2.01
CA ALA A 14 -1.36 12.95 1.65
C ALA A 14 -0.19 13.89 1.96
N LYS A 15 0.72 13.48 2.85
CA LYS A 15 2.10 14.00 2.80
C LYS A 15 2.73 13.50 1.51
N VAL A 16 2.55 14.23 0.42
CA VAL A 16 3.23 13.93 -0.84
C VAL A 16 4.70 14.30 -0.65
N VAL A 17 5.56 13.31 -0.44
CA VAL A 17 7.00 13.50 -0.60
C VAL A 17 7.24 13.67 -2.09
N VAL A 18 7.29 14.93 -2.54
CA VAL A 18 7.66 15.25 -3.91
C VAL A 18 9.16 14.99 -4.05
N VAL A 19 9.52 13.85 -4.62
CA VAL A 19 10.87 13.63 -5.13
C VAL A 19 11.04 14.59 -6.32
N SER A 20 11.75 15.70 -6.08
CA SER A 20 11.92 16.80 -7.04
C SER A 20 12.63 16.37 -8.32
N HIS A 21 13.39 15.27 -8.26
CA HIS A 21 14.04 14.65 -9.41
C HIS A 21 14.15 13.13 -9.20
N MET A 22 13.31 12.34 -9.87
CA MET A 22 13.54 10.89 -9.93
C MET A 22 14.60 10.58 -11.00
N PRO A 23 15.69 9.87 -10.66
CA PRO A 23 16.68 9.47 -11.64
C PRO A 23 16.03 8.53 -12.66
N ARG A 24 16.33 8.71 -13.94
CA ARG A 24 15.94 7.70 -14.94
C ARG A 24 16.91 6.54 -14.84
N ALA A 25 16.50 5.37 -15.33
CA ALA A 25 17.39 4.20 -15.36
C ALA A 25 18.73 4.48 -16.07
N THR A 26 18.75 5.36 -17.08
CA THR A 26 19.96 5.77 -17.80
C THR A 26 20.93 6.62 -16.98
N ASP A 27 20.44 7.22 -15.90
CA ASP A 27 21.22 8.07 -15.01
C ASP A 27 21.88 7.22 -13.88
N LEU A 28 21.56 5.93 -13.81
CA LEU A 28 22.05 4.97 -12.82
C LEU A 28 23.15 4.06 -13.38
N THR A 29 24.10 3.69 -12.53
CA THR A 29 25.03 2.59 -12.80
C THR A 29 24.29 1.25 -12.91
N ARG A 30 24.93 0.27 -13.54
CA ARG A 30 24.36 -1.08 -13.68
C ARG A 30 24.10 -1.73 -12.32
N ASP A 31 24.97 -1.49 -11.35
CA ASP A 31 24.84 -2.04 -10.00
C ASP A 31 23.67 -1.40 -9.24
N GLU A 32 23.45 -0.09 -9.37
CA GLU A 32 22.27 0.58 -8.81
C GLU A 32 20.97 0.06 -9.43
N GLN A 33 20.94 -0.11 -10.75
CA GLN A 33 19.79 -0.71 -11.45
C GLN A 33 19.48 -2.12 -10.94
N ILE A 34 20.50 -2.98 -10.83
CA ILE A 34 20.36 -4.35 -10.33
C ILE A 34 19.88 -4.32 -8.87
N GLY A 35 20.43 -3.41 -8.06
CA GLY A 35 20.04 -3.21 -6.67
C GLY A 35 18.52 -3.01 -6.56
N LEU A 36 17.96 -2.07 -7.33
CA LEU A 36 16.53 -1.74 -7.29
C LEU A 36 15.57 -2.90 -7.64
N LEU A 37 16.06 -4.03 -8.16
CA LEU A 37 15.24 -5.22 -8.45
C LEU A 37 14.91 -6.08 -7.22
N SER A 38 15.39 -5.68 -6.03
CA SER A 38 15.11 -6.37 -4.77
C SER A 38 14.90 -5.39 -3.63
N GLY A 39 14.06 -5.76 -2.66
CA GLY A 39 13.95 -5.03 -1.40
C GLY A 39 15.25 -5.07 -0.59
N VAL A 40 15.44 -4.09 0.28
CA VAL A 40 16.54 -4.12 1.27
C VAL A 40 16.18 -5.02 2.46
N ASP A 41 14.89 -5.10 2.77
CA ASP A 41 14.29 -6.00 3.76
C ASP A 41 12.88 -6.43 3.30
N PHE A 42 12.05 -6.91 4.23
CA PHE A 42 10.68 -7.37 3.94
C PHE A 42 9.72 -6.27 3.48
N TRP A 43 9.94 -5.02 3.91
CA TRP A 43 8.97 -3.93 3.79
C TRP A 43 9.52 -2.70 3.07
N HIS A 44 10.82 -2.64 2.77
CA HIS A 44 11.42 -1.46 2.17
C HIS A 44 12.12 -1.75 0.84
N THR A 45 11.96 -0.81 -0.11
CA THR A 45 12.81 -0.80 -1.32
C THR A 45 14.24 -0.39 -0.97
N ARG A 46 15.19 -0.65 -1.87
CA ARG A 46 16.55 -0.13 -1.69
C ARG A 46 16.59 1.39 -1.90
N PRO A 47 17.23 2.14 -0.99
CA PRO A 47 17.49 3.56 -1.20
C PRO A 47 18.65 3.76 -2.19
N LEU A 48 18.69 4.93 -2.84
CA LEU A 48 19.83 5.42 -3.60
C LEU A 48 20.27 6.80 -3.08
N PRO A 49 21.10 6.86 -2.02
CA PRO A 49 21.47 8.13 -1.37
C PRO A 49 22.18 9.13 -2.29
N VAL A 50 22.96 8.65 -3.26
CA VAL A 50 23.67 9.50 -4.24
C VAL A 50 22.69 10.28 -5.13
N HIS A 51 21.46 9.76 -5.28
CA HIS A 51 20.40 10.35 -6.09
C HIS A 51 19.28 10.95 -5.23
N ASP A 52 19.51 11.16 -3.93
CA ASP A 52 18.51 11.64 -2.96
C ASP A 52 17.19 10.83 -2.99
N LEU A 53 17.28 9.51 -3.30
CA LEU A 53 16.13 8.64 -3.37
C LEU A 53 15.99 7.83 -2.06
N PRO A 54 15.02 8.17 -1.19
CA PRO A 54 14.74 7.39 0.01
C PRO A 54 14.16 6.01 -0.33
N PRO A 55 14.17 5.05 0.60
CA PRO A 55 13.43 3.81 0.42
C PRO A 55 11.92 4.10 0.47
N ALA A 56 11.13 3.38 -0.31
CA ALA A 56 9.69 3.35 -0.15
C ALA A 56 9.31 2.26 0.85
N THR A 57 8.37 2.58 1.75
CA THR A 57 7.79 1.68 2.74
C THR A 57 6.55 1.02 2.16
N LEU A 58 6.52 -0.31 2.20
CA LEU A 58 5.40 -1.14 1.81
C LEU A 58 4.78 -1.76 3.07
N SER A 59 3.47 -1.90 3.07
CA SER A 59 2.76 -2.58 4.16
C SER A 59 1.52 -3.29 3.63
N ASP A 60 1.20 -4.43 4.25
CA ASP A 60 -0.13 -5.03 4.11
C ASP A 60 -1.21 -4.05 4.62
N GLY A 61 -2.45 -4.15 4.20
CA GLY A 61 -2.94 -5.01 3.13
C GLY A 61 -4.43 -4.79 2.84
N PRO A 62 -5.11 -5.72 2.16
CA PRO A 62 -6.40 -5.46 1.49
C PRO A 62 -7.59 -5.08 2.38
N LEU A 63 -7.45 -5.17 3.71
CA LEU A 63 -8.50 -4.86 4.69
C LEU A 63 -8.09 -3.78 5.71
N GLY A 64 -6.97 -3.10 5.53
CA GLY A 64 -6.42 -2.16 6.51
C GLY A 64 -4.90 -2.22 6.57
N ILE A 65 -4.27 -1.16 7.11
CA ILE A 65 -2.81 -1.10 7.23
C ILE A 65 -2.33 -1.99 8.37
N ARG A 66 -1.28 -2.77 8.13
CA ARG A 66 -0.63 -3.64 9.11
C ARG A 66 0.86 -3.34 9.17
N LEU A 67 1.17 -2.22 9.80
CA LEU A 67 2.55 -1.79 10.04
C LEU A 67 3.06 -2.39 11.36
N GLN A 68 4.07 -3.24 11.28
CA GLN A 68 4.72 -3.84 12.45
C GLN A 68 5.51 -2.79 13.25
N ARG A 69 5.46 -2.86 14.58
CA ARG A 69 6.40 -2.12 15.44
C ARG A 69 7.77 -2.79 15.36
N GLU A 70 8.84 -2.00 15.57
CA GLU A 70 10.26 -2.39 15.41
C GLU A 70 10.69 -3.68 16.16
N SER A 71 9.88 -4.19 17.09
CA SER A 71 10.12 -5.42 17.86
C SER A 71 9.42 -6.68 17.31
N ALA A 72 8.75 -6.62 16.16
CA ALA A 72 7.99 -7.75 15.62
C ALA A 72 8.87 -8.71 14.81
N ASP A 73 8.75 -10.00 15.09
CA ASP A 73 9.39 -11.04 14.32
C ASP A 73 8.88 -11.10 12.87
N HIS A 74 9.67 -11.72 11.99
CA HIS A 74 9.33 -11.96 10.58
C HIS A 74 8.06 -12.82 10.38
N LEU A 75 7.44 -13.30 11.46
CA LEU A 75 6.25 -14.18 11.42
C LEU A 75 4.93 -13.40 11.44
N GLY A 76 4.96 -12.08 11.63
CA GLY A 76 3.72 -11.29 11.69
C GLY A 76 2.99 -11.38 13.03
N VAL A 77 3.63 -11.94 14.06
CA VAL A 77 3.05 -12.19 15.40
C VAL A 77 3.55 -11.14 16.42
N GLY A 78 3.96 -9.97 15.94
CA GLY A 78 4.32 -8.82 16.78
C GLY A 78 3.25 -7.74 16.78
N ASP A 79 3.33 -6.84 17.77
CA ASP A 79 2.46 -5.68 17.87
C ASP A 79 2.51 -4.84 16.59
N SER A 80 1.33 -4.50 16.07
CA SER A 80 1.17 -3.56 14.95
C SER A 80 0.81 -2.17 15.48
N HIS A 81 1.14 -1.15 14.70
CA HIS A 81 0.55 0.16 14.91
C HIS A 81 -0.98 0.06 14.82
N PRO A 82 -1.74 0.71 15.70
CA PRO A 82 -3.19 0.76 15.59
C PRO A 82 -3.61 1.32 14.24
N ALA A 83 -4.50 0.61 13.57
CA ALA A 83 -5.02 0.95 12.26
C ALA A 83 -6.47 0.44 12.14
N THR A 84 -7.21 1.01 11.21
CA THR A 84 -8.61 0.67 10.97
C THR A 84 -8.71 -0.68 10.27
N CYS A 85 -9.45 -1.61 10.85
CA CYS A 85 -9.79 -2.89 10.21
C CYS A 85 -11.10 -2.72 9.44
N PHE A 86 -11.00 -2.55 8.12
CA PHE A 86 -12.13 -2.39 7.22
C PHE A 86 -12.82 -3.74 6.93
N PRO A 87 -14.08 -3.72 6.48
CA PRO A 87 -14.74 -4.94 6.00
C PRO A 87 -13.94 -5.63 4.90
N SER A 88 -14.04 -6.96 4.86
CA SER A 88 -13.37 -7.76 3.84
C SER A 88 -13.84 -7.42 2.43
N ALA A 89 -13.00 -7.65 1.42
CA ALA A 89 -13.33 -7.31 0.03
C ALA A 89 -14.63 -7.98 -0.45
N VAL A 90 -14.93 -9.21 0.00
CA VAL A 90 -16.22 -9.86 -0.31
C VAL A 90 -17.41 -9.14 0.31
N THR A 91 -17.25 -8.62 1.53
CA THR A 91 -18.30 -7.88 2.24
C THR A 91 -18.53 -6.55 1.55
N LEU A 92 -17.44 -5.83 1.21
CA LEU A 92 -17.51 -4.57 0.47
C LEU A 92 -18.12 -4.79 -0.93
N ALA A 93 -17.69 -5.83 -1.66
CA ALA A 93 -18.26 -6.20 -2.96
C ALA A 93 -19.76 -6.47 -2.89
N SER A 94 -20.24 -7.07 -1.79
CA SER A 94 -21.65 -7.41 -1.60
C SER A 94 -22.55 -6.19 -1.49
N SER A 95 -22.01 -4.99 -1.24
CA SER A 95 -22.76 -3.74 -1.30
C SER A 95 -23.12 -3.31 -2.73
N TRP A 96 -22.31 -3.73 -3.72
CA TRP A 96 -22.34 -3.21 -5.09
C TRP A 96 -22.28 -1.68 -5.19
N ASP A 97 -21.69 -1.03 -4.19
CA ASP A 97 -21.58 0.42 -4.08
C ASP A 97 -20.14 0.88 -4.36
N LEU A 98 -19.94 1.49 -5.54
CA LEU A 98 -18.62 2.00 -5.96
C LEU A 98 -18.21 3.26 -5.19
N ASP A 99 -19.16 4.04 -4.69
CA ASP A 99 -18.87 5.26 -3.95
C ASP A 99 -18.42 4.91 -2.53
N LEU A 100 -19.08 3.94 -1.89
CA LEU A 100 -18.63 3.36 -0.63
C LEU A 100 -17.24 2.72 -0.75
N ALA A 101 -16.98 1.97 -1.82
CA ALA A 101 -15.66 1.38 -2.05
C ALA A 101 -14.56 2.45 -2.21
N ARG A 102 -14.90 3.58 -2.86
CA ARG A 102 -13.99 4.72 -2.98
C ARG A 102 -13.74 5.40 -1.63
N GLU A 103 -14.77 5.57 -0.80
CA GLU A 103 -14.63 6.15 0.53
C GLU A 103 -13.68 5.32 1.41
N VAL A 104 -13.83 4.00 1.41
CA VAL A 104 -12.92 3.07 2.10
C VAL A 104 -11.47 3.22 1.57
N ALA A 105 -11.28 3.29 0.26
CA ALA A 105 -9.96 3.45 -0.34
C ALA A 105 -9.30 4.80 0.03
N VAL A 106 -10.07 5.88 0.09
CA VAL A 106 -9.57 7.20 0.52
C VAL A 106 -9.16 7.17 1.99
N ALA A 107 -9.99 6.58 2.86
CA ALA A 107 -9.67 6.44 4.28
C ALA A 107 -8.40 5.60 4.50
N LEU A 108 -8.27 4.48 3.77
CA LEU A 108 -7.08 3.63 3.80
C LEU A 108 -5.81 4.38 3.35
N GLY A 109 -5.89 5.15 2.26
CA GLY A 109 -4.77 5.96 1.78
C GLY A 109 -4.36 7.07 2.76
N ALA A 110 -5.33 7.71 3.40
CA ALA A 110 -5.07 8.71 4.44
C ALA A 110 -4.37 8.10 5.66
N GLU A 111 -4.81 6.92 6.12
CA GLU A 111 -4.19 6.20 7.23
C GLU A 111 -2.77 5.72 6.86
N ALA A 112 -2.57 5.20 5.64
CA ALA A 112 -1.25 4.83 5.12
C ALA A 112 -0.26 6.01 5.13
N SER A 113 -0.68 7.16 4.62
CA SER A 113 0.16 8.36 4.60
C SER A 113 0.52 8.86 6.01
N GLN A 114 -0.41 8.78 6.96
CA GLN A 114 -0.16 9.14 8.36
C GLN A 114 0.84 8.18 9.04
N LEU A 115 0.80 6.91 8.68
CA LEU A 115 1.71 5.87 9.18
C LEU A 115 3.05 5.80 8.43
N GLY A 116 3.25 6.62 7.40
CA GLY A 116 4.49 6.61 6.60
C GLY A 116 4.62 5.40 5.68
N VAL A 117 3.49 4.83 5.25
CA VAL A 117 3.43 3.76 4.25
C VAL A 117 3.22 4.38 2.87
N ASP A 118 4.17 4.14 1.97
CA ASP A 118 4.13 4.66 0.59
C ASP A 118 3.32 3.75 -0.35
N VAL A 119 3.31 2.44 -0.09
CA VAL A 119 2.58 1.45 -0.90
C VAL A 119 1.81 0.48 -0.01
N VAL A 120 0.48 0.45 -0.20
CA VAL A 120 -0.39 -0.55 0.42
C VAL A 120 -0.49 -1.78 -0.48
N LEU A 121 -0.20 -2.96 0.05
CA LEU A 121 -0.26 -4.23 -0.69
C LEU A 121 -1.71 -4.73 -0.83
N GLY A 122 -2.46 -4.06 -1.70
CA GLY A 122 -3.84 -4.43 -2.01
C GLY A 122 -4.41 -3.63 -3.19
N PRO A 123 -5.68 -3.87 -3.56
CA PRO A 123 -6.56 -4.90 -3.00
C PRO A 123 -6.31 -6.30 -3.60
N GLY A 124 -6.91 -7.34 -3.01
CA GLY A 124 -6.92 -8.69 -3.57
C GLY A 124 -7.97 -8.82 -4.68
N LEU A 125 -7.55 -9.20 -5.90
CA LEU A 125 -8.40 -9.25 -7.10
C LEU A 125 -8.47 -10.63 -7.77
N ASN A 126 -8.02 -11.69 -7.09
CA ASN A 126 -8.12 -13.04 -7.66
C ASN A 126 -9.59 -13.50 -7.75
N ILE A 127 -9.91 -14.31 -8.74
CA ILE A 127 -11.24 -14.90 -8.91
C ILE A 127 -11.47 -16.02 -7.91
N LYS A 128 -12.62 -16.03 -7.24
CA LYS A 128 -13.07 -17.12 -6.36
C LYS A 128 -13.51 -18.35 -7.15
N ARG A 129 -12.57 -18.98 -7.85
CA ARG A 129 -12.83 -20.15 -8.70
C ARG A 129 -13.46 -21.32 -7.94
N ASN A 130 -13.03 -21.53 -6.69
CA ASN A 130 -13.52 -22.59 -5.83
C ASN A 130 -13.85 -21.97 -4.46
N PRO A 131 -15.03 -22.24 -3.87
CA PRO A 131 -15.42 -21.66 -2.59
C PRO A 131 -14.49 -22.05 -1.43
N LEU A 132 -13.72 -23.14 -1.54
CA LEU A 132 -12.76 -23.60 -0.54
C LEU A 132 -11.43 -22.82 -0.53
N GLY A 133 -11.28 -21.78 -1.37
CA GLY A 133 -10.08 -20.95 -1.40
C GLY A 133 -9.86 -20.20 -0.08
N GLY A 134 -8.75 -20.46 0.60
CA GLY A 134 -8.47 -19.90 1.93
C GLY A 134 -8.36 -18.37 1.99
N ARG A 135 -8.12 -17.71 0.84
CA ARG A 135 -8.06 -16.24 0.71
C ARG A 135 -9.31 -15.65 0.05
N ASN A 136 -10.37 -16.44 -0.17
CA ASN A 136 -11.59 -15.92 -0.81
C ASN A 136 -12.24 -14.76 -0.05
N PHE A 137 -12.01 -14.65 1.26
CA PHE A 137 -12.56 -13.56 2.06
C PHE A 137 -12.01 -12.18 1.65
N GLU A 138 -10.74 -12.11 1.22
CA GLU A 138 -10.06 -10.86 0.83
C GLU A 138 -10.11 -10.58 -0.68
N TYR A 139 -10.83 -11.40 -1.44
CA TYR A 139 -11.13 -11.15 -2.86
C TYR A 139 -12.58 -10.67 -3.04
N PHE A 140 -12.85 -9.91 -4.10
CA PHE A 140 -14.19 -9.33 -4.33
C PHE A 140 -15.23 -10.38 -4.75
N SER A 141 -14.98 -11.14 -5.83
CA SER A 141 -15.96 -12.04 -6.45
C SER A 141 -15.39 -13.34 -7.00
#